data_AF-A0AA41N1M2-F1
#
_entry.id   AF-A0AA41N1M2-F1
#
_cell.length_a   1.000
_cell.length_b   1.000
_cell.length_c   1.000
_cell.angle_alpha   90.00
_cell.angle_beta   90.00
_cell.angle_gamma   90.00
#
_symmetry.space_group_name_H-M   'P 1'
#
loop_
_entity.id
_entity.type
_entity.pdbx_description
1 polymer ?
#
loop_
_entity_poly.entity_id
_entity_poly.type
_entity_poly.pdbx_seq_one_letter_code
_entity_poly.pdbx_strand_id
1 'polypeptide(L)'
;MREVAGKWRPLVAVLLLLLPPLLLGVAKSARWAGHRYTPDWRSLDSRPLPAWFDEAKFGVFVHWGVFSVPAWGSEWFWWHWQGEGLPQYRRFMSENYPPGFSYADFGPEFTARFFEPDKWADLFQAAGAKYVVFTTKHHEGFTNWPSPVSWNWNSKDVGPHRDLVGELGAAVRNRNLRYGLYHSLLEWFHPLYQLDKKNGFKTQNFVNVKTMPELYHLVNTYKPDLIWSDGEWESPDTYWNSTGFLSWLYNDSPIKAKVVVNDRWGKNSSCHHGGYYNCQDKFRPQHLLGHKWEMCTSIDKTSWGYRRDMTMADITSESEIIWELVQTISLGGNYLLNIGPTKDGLIPPIFQERLHSIGRWLNVNGEAIYASKPWRVQFENNSSVW
;
A
#
# COMPACT_ATOMS: atom_id res chain seq x y z
N MET A 1 -86.97 -32.73 -15.76
CA MET A 1 -87.71 -33.18 -16.95
C MET A 1 -86.89 -32.83 -18.19
N ARG A 2 -86.51 -33.87 -18.97
CA ARG A 2 -86.23 -33.93 -20.43
C ARG A 2 -85.24 -32.91 -21.02
N GLU A 3 -84.06 -33.36 -21.46
CA GLU A 3 -83.69 -33.69 -22.87
C GLU A 3 -83.68 -32.44 -23.77
N VAL A 4 -82.65 -32.11 -24.57
CA VAL A 4 -82.11 -32.81 -25.77
C VAL A 4 -80.77 -32.10 -26.11
N ALA A 5 -79.60 -32.77 -26.11
CA ALA A 5 -78.88 -33.43 -27.22
C ALA A 5 -78.47 -32.55 -28.45
N GLY A 6 -77.18 -32.61 -28.81
CA GLY A 6 -76.61 -32.11 -30.08
C GLY A 6 -75.09 -31.93 -30.02
N LYS A 7 -74.29 -32.99 -30.09
CA LYS A 7 -73.61 -33.54 -31.29
C LYS A 7 -72.19 -32.97 -31.58
N TRP A 8 -71.21 -33.89 -31.48
CA TRP A 8 -70.18 -34.24 -32.48
C TRP A 8 -68.77 -33.57 -32.50
N ARG A 9 -67.79 -34.49 -32.36
CA ARG A 9 -66.39 -34.58 -32.86
C ARG A 9 -65.25 -34.24 -31.87
N PRO A 10 -64.31 -35.18 -31.62
CA PRO A 10 -63.08 -34.89 -30.91
C PRO A 10 -62.05 -34.29 -31.89
N LEU A 11 -61.58 -33.09 -31.60
CA LEU A 11 -60.40 -32.51 -32.23
C LEU A 11 -59.16 -33.11 -31.55
N VAL A 12 -58.37 -33.84 -32.34
CA VAL A 12 -57.00 -34.25 -32.00
C VAL A 12 -56.16 -32.97 -31.93
N ALA A 13 -55.88 -32.50 -30.72
CA ALA A 13 -54.93 -31.42 -30.49
C ALA A 13 -53.52 -32.03 -30.40
N VAL A 14 -52.76 -31.92 -31.49
CA VAL A 14 -51.30 -32.12 -31.49
C VAL A 14 -50.70 -30.92 -30.75
N LEU A 15 -50.32 -31.13 -29.49
CA LEU A 15 -49.56 -30.14 -28.73
C LEU A 15 -48.09 -30.21 -29.21
N LEU A 16 -47.74 -29.33 -30.14
CA LEU A 16 -46.35 -29.05 -30.51
C LEU A 16 -45.64 -28.46 -29.29
N LEU A 17 -44.78 -29.26 -28.66
CA LEU A 17 -43.79 -28.81 -27.68
C LEU A 17 -42.79 -27.88 -28.38
N LEU A 18 -43.05 -26.57 -28.33
CA LEU A 18 -42.06 -25.54 -28.65
C LEU A 18 -41.04 -25.48 -27.50
N LEU A 19 -39.98 -26.28 -27.62
CA LEU A 19 -38.75 -26.09 -26.85
C LEU A 19 -38.16 -24.72 -27.21
N PRO A 20 -37.89 -23.82 -26.25
CA PRO A 20 -37.18 -22.59 -26.54
C PRO A 20 -35.74 -22.95 -26.96
N PRO A 21 -35.16 -22.26 -27.95
CA PRO A 21 -33.78 -22.52 -28.33
C PRO A 21 -32.89 -22.17 -27.13
N LEU A 22 -32.20 -23.19 -26.60
CA LEU A 22 -31.05 -22.98 -25.74
C LEU A 22 -30.04 -22.16 -26.55
N LEU A 23 -30.06 -20.84 -26.36
CA LEU A 23 -28.94 -19.98 -26.65
C LEU A 23 -27.82 -20.41 -25.70
N LEU A 24 -27.06 -21.42 -26.13
CA LEU A 24 -25.69 -21.64 -25.67
C LEU A 24 -24.93 -20.36 -26.03
N GLY A 25 -25.00 -19.39 -25.12
CA GLY A 25 -24.08 -18.28 -25.08
C GLY A 25 -22.72 -18.89 -24.92
N VAL A 26 -22.03 -19.08 -26.04
CA VAL A 26 -20.58 -19.24 -26.06
C VAL A 26 -20.07 -17.96 -25.41
N ALA A 27 -19.80 -18.02 -24.11
CA ALA A 27 -18.99 -17.03 -23.44
C ALA A 27 -17.74 -16.95 -24.30
N LYS A 28 -17.61 -15.88 -25.08
CA LYS A 28 -16.34 -15.50 -25.68
C LYS A 28 -15.43 -15.24 -24.49
N SER A 29 -14.76 -16.29 -24.02
CA SER A 29 -13.52 -16.13 -23.30
C SER A 29 -12.66 -15.36 -24.28
N ALA A 30 -12.57 -14.04 -24.09
CA ALA A 30 -11.56 -13.24 -24.74
C ALA A 30 -10.25 -13.88 -24.32
N ARG A 31 -9.69 -14.74 -25.18
CA ARG A 31 -8.29 -15.13 -25.10
C ARG A 31 -7.56 -13.81 -25.29
N TRP A 32 -7.21 -13.15 -24.19
CA TRP A 32 -6.15 -12.16 -24.17
C TRP A 32 -4.90 -12.94 -24.62
N ALA A 33 -4.66 -12.98 -25.92
CA ALA A 33 -3.32 -13.19 -26.45
C ALA A 33 -2.54 -11.92 -26.05
N GLY A 34 -2.23 -11.83 -24.75
CA GLY A 34 -1.77 -10.61 -24.12
C GLY A 34 -0.40 -10.26 -24.65
N HIS A 35 -0.25 -9.01 -25.10
CA HIS A 35 1.07 -8.41 -25.27
C HIS A 35 1.87 -8.63 -23.98
N ARG A 36 2.99 -9.34 -24.07
CA ARG A 36 3.92 -9.46 -22.95
C ARG A 36 4.63 -8.13 -22.79
N TYR A 37 4.82 -7.71 -21.55
CA TYR A 37 5.56 -6.50 -21.22
C TYR A 37 7.06 -6.77 -21.25
N THR A 38 7.82 -6.05 -22.07
CA THR A 38 9.29 -6.13 -22.10
C THR A 38 9.89 -5.32 -20.93
N PRO A 39 11.11 -5.62 -20.48
CA PRO A 39 11.74 -4.96 -19.33
C PRO A 39 12.30 -3.57 -19.70
N ASP A 40 11.45 -2.71 -20.28
CA ASP A 40 11.71 -1.32 -20.61
C ASP A 40 10.48 -0.46 -20.29
N TRP A 41 10.71 0.79 -19.92
CA TRP A 41 9.64 1.67 -19.46
C TRP A 41 8.56 1.94 -20.50
N ARG A 42 8.91 2.03 -21.79
CA ARG A 42 7.92 2.23 -22.85
C ARG A 42 6.89 1.10 -22.87
N SER A 43 7.34 -0.14 -22.70
CA SER A 43 6.43 -1.29 -22.58
C SER A 43 5.69 -1.30 -21.25
N LEU A 44 6.41 -1.14 -20.13
CA LEU A 44 5.83 -1.23 -18.79
C LEU A 44 4.77 -0.16 -18.51
N ASP A 45 5.02 1.09 -18.92
CA ASP A 45 4.10 2.22 -18.74
C ASP A 45 2.87 2.13 -19.66
N SER A 46 2.91 1.27 -20.69
CA SER A 46 1.73 0.99 -21.52
C SER A 46 0.68 0.12 -20.81
N ARG A 47 1.02 -0.45 -19.64
CA ARG A 47 0.11 -1.27 -18.87
C ARG A 47 -1.04 -0.43 -18.31
N PRO A 48 -2.32 -0.77 -18.62
CA PRO A 48 -3.44 -0.05 -18.05
C PRO A 48 -3.48 -0.14 -16.53
N LEU A 49 -3.83 0.98 -15.88
CA LEU A 49 -4.09 1.00 -14.45
C LEU A 49 -5.30 0.09 -14.11
N PRO A 50 -5.18 -0.82 -13.12
CA PRO A 50 -6.33 -1.57 -12.63
C PRO A 50 -7.44 -0.66 -12.09
N ALA A 51 -8.67 -0.82 -12.58
CA ALA A 51 -9.80 0.06 -12.26
C ALA A 51 -10.06 0.23 -10.75
N TRP A 52 -9.89 -0.86 -9.98
CA TRP A 52 -10.09 -0.84 -8.54
C TRP A 52 -9.25 0.23 -7.84
N PHE A 53 -8.03 0.52 -8.33
CA PHE A 53 -7.15 1.49 -7.69
C PHE A 53 -7.68 2.90 -7.91
N ASP A 54 -8.12 3.23 -9.13
CA ASP A 54 -8.71 4.54 -9.38
C ASP A 54 -10.05 4.72 -8.65
N GLU A 55 -10.84 3.66 -8.49
CA GLU A 55 -12.14 3.71 -7.81
C GLU A 55 -12.03 3.78 -6.28
N ALA A 56 -10.92 3.29 -5.72
CA ALA A 56 -10.70 3.15 -4.28
C ALA A 56 -10.65 4.49 -3.53
N LYS A 57 -9.98 5.49 -4.10
CA LYS A 57 -9.77 6.86 -3.58
C LYS A 57 -9.05 7.02 -2.23
N PHE A 58 -9.33 6.17 -1.25
CA PHE A 58 -8.80 6.28 0.10
C PHE A 58 -8.18 4.97 0.58
N GLY A 59 -6.96 5.05 1.11
CA GLY A 59 -6.26 3.95 1.75
C GLY A 59 -5.59 4.36 3.06
N VAL A 60 -5.25 3.37 3.87
CA VAL A 60 -4.47 3.55 5.11
C VAL A 60 -3.08 2.96 4.93
N PHE A 61 -2.07 3.73 5.30
CA PHE A 61 -0.68 3.29 5.35
C PHE A 61 -0.29 3.05 6.81
N VAL A 62 0.55 2.05 7.05
CA VAL A 62 1.05 1.73 8.37
C VAL A 62 2.57 1.60 8.31
N HIS A 63 3.26 2.53 8.96
CA HIS A 63 4.70 2.44 9.23
C HIS A 63 4.94 1.86 10.62
N TRP A 64 5.37 0.60 10.63
CA TRP A 64 5.61 -0.14 11.85
C TRP A 64 6.80 -1.07 11.70
N GLY A 65 7.69 -1.08 12.70
CA GLY A 65 8.97 -1.78 12.65
C GLY A 65 9.79 -1.50 13.90
N VAL A 66 11.07 -1.88 13.89
CA VAL A 66 11.94 -1.78 15.07
C VAL A 66 12.15 -0.33 15.49
N PHE A 67 12.11 0.62 14.55
CA PHE A 67 12.12 2.06 14.85
C PHE A 67 10.97 2.51 15.80
N SER A 68 9.91 1.72 15.94
CA SER A 68 8.80 2.01 16.87
C SER A 68 9.16 1.73 18.33
N VAL A 69 10.29 1.06 18.60
CA VAL A 69 10.80 0.76 19.95
C VAL A 69 11.36 2.01 20.64
N PRO A 70 12.36 2.71 20.08
CA PRO A 70 12.83 3.96 20.68
C PRO A 70 11.73 5.03 20.70
N ALA A 71 10.78 4.95 19.75
CA ALA A 71 9.60 5.81 19.67
C ALA A 71 9.93 7.30 19.79
N TRP A 72 10.97 7.75 19.08
CA TRP A 72 11.47 9.12 19.18
C TRP A 72 12.02 9.59 17.84
N GLY A 73 11.86 10.87 17.52
CA GLY A 73 12.37 11.42 16.26
C GLY A 73 11.54 10.98 15.05
N SER A 74 11.87 9.84 14.44
CA SER A 74 11.10 9.25 13.35
C SER A 74 11.50 7.80 13.06
N GLU A 75 10.88 7.19 12.06
CA GLU A 75 11.31 5.92 11.47
C GLU A 75 12.73 5.94 10.87
N TRP A 76 13.35 7.13 10.77
CA TRP A 76 14.76 7.34 10.41
C TRP A 76 15.72 7.33 11.60
N PHE A 77 15.25 6.89 12.78
CA PHE A 77 16.05 6.90 14.01
C PHE A 77 17.47 6.34 13.83
N TRP A 78 17.62 5.17 13.19
CA TRP A 78 18.93 4.56 13.01
C TRP A 78 19.86 5.40 12.13
N TRP A 79 19.34 5.97 11.04
CA TRP A 79 20.09 6.85 10.15
C TRP A 79 20.53 8.13 10.87
N HIS A 80 19.61 8.81 11.55
CA HIS A 80 19.95 10.03 12.29
C HIS A 80 20.94 9.78 13.43
N TRP A 81 20.86 8.63 14.08
CA TRP A 81 21.78 8.25 15.15
C TRP A 81 23.16 7.85 14.65
N GLN A 82 23.24 6.93 13.68
CA GLN A 82 24.51 6.31 13.25
C GLN A 82 25.02 6.82 11.90
N GLY A 83 24.13 7.10 10.95
CA GLY A 83 24.49 7.58 9.62
C GLY A 83 24.94 9.04 9.65
N GLU A 84 24.07 9.93 10.16
CA GLU A 84 24.38 11.36 10.30
C GLU A 84 25.11 11.68 11.60
N GLY A 85 24.89 10.90 12.66
CA GLY A 85 25.53 11.15 13.93
C GLY A 85 25.00 12.38 14.66
N LEU A 86 23.72 12.70 14.51
CA LEU A 86 23.11 13.91 15.05
C LEU A 86 23.24 13.97 16.59
N PRO A 87 23.71 15.10 17.18
CA PRO A 87 24.00 15.19 18.61
C PRO A 87 22.83 14.84 19.53
N GLN A 88 21.61 15.22 19.15
CA GLN A 88 20.40 14.95 19.92
C GLN A 88 20.03 13.46 19.97
N TYR A 89 20.27 12.71 18.89
CA TYR A 89 20.05 11.26 18.88
C TYR A 89 21.11 10.54 19.71
N ARG A 90 22.37 10.97 19.64
CA ARG A 90 23.43 10.43 20.51
C ARG A 90 23.16 10.71 21.99
N ARG A 91 22.70 11.92 22.32
CA ARG A 91 22.29 12.28 23.69
C ARG A 91 21.12 11.41 24.16
N PHE A 92 20.06 11.32 23.36
CA PHE A 92 18.92 10.45 23.65
C PHE A 92 19.38 9.02 23.95
N MET A 93 20.27 8.46 23.12
CA MET A 93 20.81 7.12 23.35
C MET A 93 21.61 7.01 24.64
N SER A 94 22.49 7.98 24.94
CA SER A 94 23.28 7.98 26.17
C SER A 94 22.46 8.16 27.45
N GLU A 95 21.32 8.83 27.38
CA GLU A 95 20.45 9.09 28.52
C GLU A 95 19.44 7.97 28.79
N ASN A 96 19.07 7.19 27.75
CA ASN A 96 17.99 6.20 27.83
C ASN A 96 18.48 4.75 27.73
N TYR A 97 19.70 4.49 27.23
CA TYR A 97 20.19 3.13 26.97
C TYR A 97 21.62 2.93 27.51
N PRO A 98 21.99 1.70 27.88
CA PRO A 98 23.30 1.42 28.45
C PRO A 98 24.42 1.67 27.43
N PRO A 99 25.66 1.97 27.89
CA PRO A 99 26.82 2.05 27.01
C PRO A 99 27.00 0.76 26.19
N GLY A 100 27.30 0.91 24.90
CA GLY A 100 27.47 -0.22 23.98
C GLY A 100 26.19 -0.75 23.35
N PHE A 101 25.01 -0.20 23.68
CA PHE A 101 23.75 -0.54 23.02
C PHE A 101 23.82 -0.25 21.51
N SER A 102 23.40 -1.22 20.71
CA SER A 102 23.35 -1.18 19.24
C SER A 102 21.91 -1.13 18.75
N TYR A 103 21.68 -0.76 17.49
CA TYR A 103 20.31 -0.74 16.95
C TYR A 103 19.66 -2.12 16.93
N ALA A 104 20.47 -3.18 16.76
CA ALA A 104 19.98 -4.55 16.76
C ALA A 104 19.37 -4.97 18.12
N ASP A 105 19.83 -4.36 19.21
CA ASP A 105 19.32 -4.64 20.55
C ASP A 105 17.86 -4.18 20.75
N PHE A 106 17.34 -3.31 19.87
CA PHE A 106 15.92 -2.99 19.84
C PHE A 106 15.04 -4.12 19.27
N GLY A 107 15.61 -5.04 18.48
CA GLY A 107 14.86 -6.11 17.82
C GLY A 107 14.00 -6.93 18.79
N PRO A 108 14.58 -7.49 19.88
CA PRO A 108 13.81 -8.22 20.90
C PRO A 108 12.75 -7.39 21.63
N GLU A 109 12.90 -6.06 21.70
CA GLU A 109 11.95 -5.16 22.37
C GLU A 109 10.72 -4.80 21.51
N PHE A 110 10.80 -5.07 20.20
CA PHE A 110 9.66 -4.99 19.29
C PHE A 110 8.73 -6.20 19.52
N THR A 111 7.81 -6.10 20.48
CA THR A 111 7.07 -7.28 20.95
C THR A 111 5.75 -7.56 20.26
N ALA A 112 5.10 -6.55 19.65
CA ALA A 112 3.76 -6.67 19.07
C ALA A 112 2.70 -7.29 20.02
N ARG A 113 2.85 -7.10 21.34
CA ARG A 113 2.03 -7.77 22.37
C ARG A 113 0.51 -7.55 22.25
N PHE A 114 0.11 -6.36 21.82
CA PHE A 114 -1.27 -5.92 21.63
C PHE A 114 -1.66 -5.86 20.14
N PHE A 115 -0.84 -6.45 19.26
CA PHE A 115 -1.19 -6.54 17.84
C PHE A 115 -2.31 -7.56 17.62
N GLU A 116 -3.49 -7.03 17.36
CA GLU A 116 -4.71 -7.76 17.00
C GLU A 116 -5.11 -7.40 15.56
N PRO A 117 -4.72 -8.21 14.55
CA PRO A 117 -4.89 -7.85 13.14
C PRO A 117 -6.35 -7.64 12.74
N ASP A 118 -7.28 -8.40 13.34
CA ASP A 118 -8.72 -8.23 13.12
C ASP A 118 -9.22 -6.86 13.59
N LYS A 119 -8.77 -6.38 14.77
CA LYS A 119 -9.16 -5.06 15.28
C LYS A 119 -8.58 -3.92 14.43
N TRP A 120 -7.35 -4.09 13.94
CA TRP A 120 -6.77 -3.15 12.98
C TRP A 120 -7.60 -3.10 11.69
N ALA A 121 -7.95 -4.26 11.13
CA ALA A 121 -8.74 -4.33 9.91
C ALA A 121 -10.16 -3.77 10.09
N ASP A 122 -10.78 -4.00 11.25
CA ASP A 122 -12.07 -3.39 11.62
C ASP A 122 -11.97 -1.86 11.67
N LEU A 123 -10.91 -1.32 12.27
CA LEU A 123 -10.65 0.13 12.29
C LEU A 123 -10.46 0.70 10.88
N PHE A 124 -9.68 0.03 10.02
CA PHE A 124 -9.44 0.49 8.64
C PHE A 124 -10.72 0.45 7.80
N GLN A 125 -11.54 -0.58 7.97
CA GLN A 125 -12.84 -0.65 7.32
C GLN A 125 -13.77 0.46 7.83
N ALA A 126 -13.82 0.68 9.15
CA ALA A 126 -14.62 1.75 9.75
C ALA A 126 -14.17 3.15 9.33
N ALA A 127 -12.88 3.33 9.01
CA ALA A 127 -12.34 4.56 8.45
C ALA A 127 -12.79 4.82 7.00
N GLY A 128 -13.42 3.85 6.34
CA GLY A 128 -13.80 3.93 4.92
C GLY A 128 -12.64 3.64 3.96
N ALA A 129 -11.52 3.09 4.43
CA ALA A 129 -10.43 2.70 3.54
C ALA A 129 -10.91 1.64 2.55
N LYS A 130 -10.35 1.64 1.33
CA LYS A 130 -10.56 0.58 0.32
C LYS A 130 -9.32 -0.27 0.11
N TYR A 131 -8.17 0.21 0.58
CA TYR A 131 -6.91 -0.51 0.59
C TYR A 131 -6.07 -0.15 1.81
N VAL A 132 -5.20 -1.07 2.21
CA VAL A 132 -4.24 -0.90 3.29
C VAL A 132 -2.84 -1.18 2.75
N VAL A 133 -1.87 -0.33 3.02
CA VAL A 133 -0.46 -0.55 2.71
C VAL A 133 0.30 -0.77 4.01
N PHE A 134 1.02 -1.89 4.12
CA PHE A 134 1.78 -2.23 5.32
C PHE A 134 3.28 -2.27 5.03
N THR A 135 4.09 -1.64 5.89
CA THR A 135 5.55 -1.72 5.80
C THR A 135 6.03 -3.14 6.06
N THR A 136 6.44 -3.82 4.98
CA THR A 136 7.08 -5.14 5.09
C THR A 136 8.50 -4.99 5.62
N LYS A 137 9.25 -4.06 5.05
CA LYS A 137 10.64 -3.72 5.39
C LYS A 137 10.84 -2.23 5.15
N HIS A 138 11.35 -1.52 6.16
CA HIS A 138 11.80 -0.13 6.02
C HIS A 138 13.32 -0.08 5.82
N HIS A 139 13.90 1.12 5.72
CA HIS A 139 15.33 1.32 5.41
C HIS A 139 16.31 0.69 6.42
N GLU A 140 15.84 0.36 7.62
CA GLU A 140 16.58 -0.38 8.66
C GLU A 140 16.74 -1.88 8.37
N GLY A 141 16.05 -2.40 7.34
CA GLY A 141 16.20 -3.78 6.89
C GLY A 141 15.51 -4.85 7.72
N PHE A 142 14.85 -4.50 8.84
CA PHE A 142 14.07 -5.47 9.61
C PHE A 142 12.80 -5.86 8.85
N THR A 143 12.57 -7.16 8.66
CA THR A 143 11.38 -7.63 7.93
C THR A 143 10.26 -8.07 8.85
N ASN A 144 9.05 -7.51 8.66
CA ASN A 144 7.82 -7.88 9.39
C ASN A 144 7.20 -9.22 8.94
N TRP A 145 7.99 -10.06 8.27
CA TRP A 145 7.63 -11.40 7.82
C TRP A 145 8.87 -12.29 7.83
N PRO A 146 8.74 -13.64 7.83
CA PRO A 146 9.85 -14.58 7.76
C PRO A 146 10.49 -14.56 6.36
N SER A 147 11.28 -13.53 6.08
CA SER A 147 12.02 -13.43 4.82
C SER A 147 13.07 -14.54 4.72
N PRO A 148 13.16 -15.25 3.57
CA PRO A 148 14.14 -16.31 3.37
C PRO A 148 15.59 -15.81 3.37
N VAL A 149 15.81 -14.48 3.28
CA VAL A 149 17.12 -13.84 3.20
C VAL A 149 17.34 -12.80 4.32
N SER A 150 16.50 -12.82 5.37
CA SER A 150 16.64 -11.97 6.57
C SER A 150 16.68 -12.80 7.86
N TRP A 151 17.29 -13.98 7.81
CA TRP A 151 17.41 -14.84 8.99
C TRP A 151 17.97 -14.05 10.18
N ASN A 152 17.31 -14.17 11.34
CA ASN A 152 17.64 -13.47 12.58
C ASN A 152 17.56 -11.92 12.54
N TRP A 153 16.92 -11.35 11.52
CA TRP A 153 16.57 -9.92 11.45
C TRP A 153 15.16 -9.73 10.89
N ASN A 154 14.22 -10.47 11.46
CA ASN A 154 12.81 -10.46 11.08
C ASN A 154 11.89 -10.78 12.27
N SER A 155 10.61 -10.40 12.15
CA SER A 155 9.59 -10.53 13.21
C SER A 155 9.21 -11.96 13.59
N LYS A 156 9.56 -12.97 12.77
CA LYS A 156 9.31 -14.38 13.09
C LYS A 156 10.43 -14.97 13.95
N ASP A 157 11.67 -14.55 13.68
CA ASP A 157 12.85 -15.02 14.39
C ASP A 157 13.11 -14.23 15.67
N VAL A 158 12.83 -12.92 15.67
CA VAL A 158 13.16 -11.99 16.76
C VAL A 158 11.94 -11.15 17.14
N GLY A 159 11.75 -10.92 18.44
CA GLY A 159 10.71 -10.05 18.98
C GLY A 159 9.33 -10.73 18.99
N PRO A 160 8.41 -10.45 18.03
CA PRO A 160 7.02 -10.95 18.09
C PRO A 160 6.86 -12.46 17.91
N HIS A 161 7.80 -13.13 17.24
CA HIS A 161 7.71 -14.51 16.78
C HIS A 161 6.48 -14.81 15.88
N ARG A 162 6.07 -13.81 15.10
CA ARG A 162 4.86 -13.78 14.28
C ARG A 162 5.16 -13.41 12.83
N ASP A 163 4.27 -13.81 11.92
CA ASP A 163 4.29 -13.32 10.53
C ASP A 163 3.31 -12.15 10.43
N LEU A 164 3.77 -10.95 10.77
CA LEU A 164 2.90 -9.78 10.89
C LEU A 164 2.28 -9.38 9.54
N VAL A 165 3.04 -9.52 8.45
CA VAL A 165 2.55 -9.29 7.07
C VAL A 165 1.44 -10.28 6.71
N GLY A 166 1.65 -11.57 6.97
CA GLY A 166 0.67 -12.62 6.69
C GLY A 166 -0.61 -12.46 7.51
N GLU A 167 -0.47 -12.24 8.82
CA GLU A 167 -1.59 -12.11 9.75
C GLU A 167 -2.46 -10.88 9.47
N LEU A 168 -1.84 -9.71 9.23
CA LEU A 168 -2.59 -8.51 8.85
C LEU A 168 -3.24 -8.69 7.47
N GLY A 169 -2.51 -9.27 6.51
CA GLY A 169 -3.01 -9.49 5.16
C GLY A 169 -4.22 -10.43 5.10
N ALA A 170 -4.33 -11.39 6.02
CA ALA A 170 -5.52 -12.23 6.16
C ALA A 170 -6.69 -11.42 6.73
N ALA A 171 -6.49 -10.69 7.82
CA ALA A 171 -7.53 -9.89 8.46
C ALA A 171 -8.11 -8.81 7.55
N VAL A 172 -7.26 -8.07 6.82
CA VAL A 172 -7.65 -7.03 5.86
C VAL A 172 -8.52 -7.60 4.74
N ARG A 173 -8.15 -8.76 4.18
CA ARG A 173 -8.92 -9.41 3.11
C ARG A 173 -10.26 -9.94 3.59
N ASN A 174 -10.36 -10.41 4.84
CA ASN A 174 -11.63 -10.81 5.45
C ASN A 174 -12.63 -9.64 5.56
N ARG A 175 -12.16 -8.38 5.49
CA ARG A 175 -12.99 -7.16 5.44
C ARG A 175 -13.23 -6.63 4.02
N ASN A 176 -12.90 -7.42 2.99
CA ASN A 176 -12.97 -7.03 1.59
C ASN A 176 -12.13 -5.80 1.23
N LEU A 177 -11.07 -5.54 2.01
CA LEU A 177 -10.11 -4.49 1.71
C LEU A 177 -8.98 -5.04 0.85
N ARG A 178 -8.47 -4.22 -0.06
CA ARG A 178 -7.27 -4.55 -0.85
C ARG A 178 -6.03 -4.45 0.04
N TYR A 179 -5.05 -5.32 -0.18
CA TYR A 179 -3.85 -5.35 0.66
C TYR A 179 -2.60 -5.08 -0.16
N GLY A 180 -2.01 -3.91 0.07
CA GLY A 180 -0.74 -3.47 -0.48
C GLY A 180 0.41 -3.65 0.50
N LEU A 181 1.61 -3.74 -0.05
CA LEU A 181 2.83 -3.92 0.72
C LEU A 181 3.84 -2.85 0.34
N TYR A 182 4.32 -2.12 1.34
CA TYR A 182 5.48 -1.26 1.20
C TYR A 182 6.75 -2.06 1.36
N HIS A 183 7.76 -1.78 0.54
CA HIS A 183 9.06 -2.41 0.64
C HIS A 183 10.17 -1.43 0.28
N SER A 184 11.07 -1.16 1.22
CA SER A 184 12.28 -0.41 0.90
C SER A 184 13.28 -1.25 0.11
N LEU A 185 13.71 -0.72 -1.03
CA LEU A 185 14.72 -1.31 -1.89
C LEU A 185 16.10 -1.33 -1.24
N LEU A 186 16.45 -0.30 -0.46
CA LEU A 186 17.73 -0.18 0.25
C LEU A 186 17.70 -0.70 1.68
N GLU A 187 18.89 -0.92 2.23
CA GLU A 187 19.11 -1.10 3.67
C GLU A 187 20.35 -0.32 4.09
N TRP A 188 20.18 0.71 4.93
CA TRP A 188 21.23 1.70 5.19
C TRP A 188 22.57 1.08 5.58
N PHE A 189 22.56 0.09 6.47
CA PHE A 189 23.78 -0.47 7.06
C PHE A 189 24.04 -1.92 6.63
N HIS A 190 23.34 -2.43 5.61
CA HIS A 190 23.59 -3.78 5.12
C HIS A 190 24.96 -3.85 4.44
N PRO A 191 25.85 -4.80 4.81
CA PRO A 191 27.22 -4.85 4.28
C PRO A 191 27.31 -4.92 2.76
N LEU A 192 26.45 -5.72 2.11
CA LEU A 192 26.43 -5.79 0.64
C LEU A 192 25.98 -4.48 -0.01
N TYR A 193 25.03 -3.76 0.59
CA TYR A 193 24.57 -2.47 0.06
C TYR A 193 25.70 -1.44 0.16
N GLN A 194 26.38 -1.39 1.30
CA GLN A 194 27.54 -0.53 1.52
C GLN A 194 28.71 -0.86 0.57
N LEU A 195 28.92 -2.14 0.27
CA LEU A 195 29.93 -2.57 -0.69
C LEU A 195 29.59 -2.12 -2.12
N ASP A 196 28.35 -2.34 -2.55
CA ASP A 196 27.87 -1.89 -3.86
C ASP A 196 27.94 -0.36 -3.97
N LYS A 197 27.49 0.37 -2.95
CA LYS A 197 27.58 1.83 -2.85
C LYS A 197 29.02 2.33 -2.92
N LYS A 198 29.96 1.73 -2.16
CA LYS A 198 31.39 2.08 -2.20
C LYS A 198 32.01 1.87 -3.57
N ASN A 199 31.52 0.89 -4.34
CA ASN A 199 31.94 0.64 -5.71
C ASN A 199 31.14 1.47 -6.75
N GLY A 200 30.38 2.48 -6.32
CA GLY A 200 29.57 3.32 -7.20
C GLY A 200 28.45 2.56 -7.91
N PHE A 201 27.88 1.55 -7.25
CA PHE A 201 26.78 0.71 -7.74
C PHE A 201 27.07 -0.03 -9.05
N LYS A 202 28.36 -0.34 -9.31
CA LYS A 202 28.80 -1.13 -10.47
C LYS A 202 28.54 -2.63 -10.32
N THR A 203 28.26 -3.08 -9.11
CA THR A 203 27.85 -4.45 -8.76
C THR A 203 26.44 -4.41 -8.18
N GLN A 204 25.71 -5.52 -8.27
CA GLN A 204 24.32 -5.67 -7.79
C GLN A 204 24.23 -6.80 -6.76
N ASN A 205 25.25 -6.99 -5.92
CA ASN A 205 25.30 -8.10 -4.97
C ASN A 205 24.16 -8.02 -3.96
N PHE A 206 23.92 -6.82 -3.43
CA PHE A 206 22.80 -6.57 -2.53
C PHE A 206 21.46 -6.83 -3.21
N VAL A 207 21.27 -6.34 -4.43
CA VAL A 207 20.01 -6.53 -5.16
C VAL A 207 19.74 -8.01 -5.44
N ASN A 208 20.76 -8.76 -5.87
CA ASN A 208 20.62 -10.17 -6.24
C ASN A 208 20.44 -11.10 -5.03
N VAL A 209 21.06 -10.78 -3.89
CA VAL A 209 21.04 -11.65 -2.69
C VAL A 209 19.95 -11.24 -1.70
N LYS A 210 19.56 -9.96 -1.68
CA LYS A 210 18.67 -9.39 -0.67
C LYS A 210 17.37 -8.88 -1.28
N THR A 211 17.39 -7.74 -1.96
CA THR A 211 16.18 -7.01 -2.37
C THR A 211 15.28 -7.81 -3.31
N MET A 212 15.85 -8.41 -4.37
CA MET A 212 15.04 -9.14 -5.34
C MET A 212 14.44 -10.42 -4.76
N PRO A 213 15.20 -11.33 -4.13
CA PRO A 213 14.62 -12.50 -3.47
C PRO A 213 13.46 -12.17 -2.51
N GLU A 214 13.55 -11.06 -1.76
CA GLU A 214 12.48 -10.58 -0.90
C GLU A 214 11.23 -10.18 -1.69
N LEU A 215 11.36 -9.36 -2.73
CA LEU A 215 10.24 -8.93 -3.56
C LEU A 215 9.53 -10.11 -4.24
N TYR A 216 10.29 -11.05 -4.82
CA TYR A 216 9.70 -12.26 -5.41
C TYR A 216 8.99 -13.11 -4.35
N HIS A 217 9.58 -13.27 -3.17
CA HIS A 217 8.95 -14.00 -2.07
C HIS A 217 7.65 -13.34 -1.61
N LEU A 218 7.66 -12.02 -1.38
CA LEU A 218 6.48 -11.26 -0.97
C LEU A 218 5.32 -11.42 -1.96
N VAL A 219 5.60 -11.32 -3.26
CA VAL A 219 4.59 -11.46 -4.31
C VAL A 219 3.99 -12.86 -4.34
N ASN A 220 4.83 -13.90 -4.31
CA ASN A 220 4.36 -15.28 -4.44
C ASN A 220 3.61 -15.75 -3.17
N THR A 221 4.11 -15.37 -2.00
CA THR A 221 3.56 -15.77 -0.70
C THR A 221 2.28 -14.98 -0.39
N TYR A 222 2.37 -13.64 -0.35
CA TYR A 222 1.29 -12.80 0.17
C TYR A 222 0.36 -12.25 -0.90
N LYS A 223 0.71 -12.33 -2.19
CA LYS A 223 -0.15 -11.91 -3.32
C LYS A 223 -0.78 -10.52 -3.12
N PRO A 224 0.03 -9.47 -2.88
CA PRO A 224 -0.49 -8.12 -2.66
C PRO A 224 -1.25 -7.58 -3.88
N ASP A 225 -2.18 -6.68 -3.65
CA ASP A 225 -2.87 -5.91 -4.69
C ASP A 225 -2.04 -4.67 -5.10
N LEU A 226 -1.13 -4.20 -4.25
CA LEU A 226 -0.27 -3.04 -4.50
C LEU A 226 1.14 -3.30 -3.98
N ILE A 227 2.17 -2.89 -4.74
CA ILE A 227 3.56 -2.84 -4.25
C ILE A 227 4.00 -1.38 -4.22
N TRP A 228 4.33 -0.90 -3.03
CA TRP A 228 4.80 0.47 -2.79
C TRP A 228 6.31 0.41 -2.54
N SER A 229 7.13 0.67 -3.56
CA SER A 229 8.59 0.66 -3.40
C SER A 229 9.11 2.01 -2.89
N ASP A 230 10.28 2.01 -2.27
CA ASP A 230 10.95 3.22 -1.76
C ASP A 230 12.44 2.95 -1.55
N GLY A 231 13.26 3.94 -1.20
CA GLY A 231 14.70 3.69 -0.99
C GLY A 231 15.51 3.61 -2.29
N GLU A 232 14.93 4.05 -3.40
CA GLU A 232 15.51 3.95 -4.73
C GLU A 232 16.50 5.09 -5.04
N TRP A 233 16.43 6.19 -4.29
CA TRP A 233 16.99 7.50 -4.63
C TRP A 233 18.52 7.54 -4.88
N GLU A 234 19.29 6.59 -4.35
CA GLU A 234 20.74 6.56 -4.55
C GLU A 234 21.18 5.98 -5.90
N SER A 235 20.28 5.28 -6.61
CA SER A 235 20.63 4.52 -7.81
C SER A 235 19.52 4.44 -8.86
N PRO A 236 19.88 4.31 -10.15
CA PRO A 236 18.90 4.15 -11.22
C PRO A 236 18.20 2.78 -11.15
N ASP A 237 17.07 2.67 -11.83
CA ASP A 237 16.28 1.45 -12.00
C ASP A 237 17.10 0.24 -12.49
N THR A 238 18.17 0.50 -13.25
CA THR A 238 19.08 -0.55 -13.74
C THR A 238 19.86 -1.25 -12.63
N TYR A 239 20.34 -0.52 -11.61
CA TYR A 239 20.98 -1.13 -10.43
C TYR A 239 19.96 -1.92 -9.61
N TRP A 240 18.73 -1.42 -9.50
CA TRP A 240 17.68 -2.11 -8.76
C TRP A 240 17.10 -3.33 -9.50
N ASN A 241 17.40 -3.51 -10.79
CA ASN A 241 16.74 -4.50 -11.66
C ASN A 241 15.21 -4.33 -11.71
N SER A 242 14.74 -3.09 -11.63
CA SER A 242 13.32 -2.80 -11.46
C SER A 242 12.49 -3.17 -12.69
N THR A 243 12.95 -2.83 -13.90
CA THR A 243 12.19 -3.16 -15.12
C THR A 243 12.12 -4.67 -15.36
N GLY A 244 13.17 -5.42 -14.99
CA GLY A 244 13.17 -6.88 -14.99
C GLY A 244 12.12 -7.46 -14.05
N PHE A 245 12.09 -6.98 -12.80
CA PHE A 245 11.08 -7.37 -11.82
C PHE A 245 9.66 -7.01 -12.27
N LEU A 246 9.43 -5.79 -12.74
CA LEU A 246 8.11 -5.33 -13.17
C LEU A 246 7.60 -6.08 -14.41
N SER A 247 8.49 -6.41 -15.35
CA SER A 247 8.14 -7.26 -16.49
C SER A 247 7.66 -8.64 -16.04
N TRP A 248 8.38 -9.29 -15.12
CA TRP A 248 7.92 -10.55 -14.51
C TRP A 248 6.59 -10.37 -13.76
N LEU A 249 6.47 -9.29 -12.98
CA LEU A 249 5.30 -8.98 -12.16
C LEU A 249 4.03 -8.90 -13.04
N TYR A 250 4.12 -8.26 -14.21
CA TYR A 250 3.00 -8.07 -15.10
C TYR A 250 2.73 -9.24 -16.06
N ASN A 251 3.71 -10.11 -16.30
CA ASN A 251 3.56 -11.22 -17.22
C ASN A 251 3.22 -12.55 -16.51
N ASP A 252 3.92 -12.84 -15.42
CA ASP A 252 4.06 -14.21 -14.93
C ASP A 252 3.67 -14.36 -13.44
N SER A 253 3.64 -13.26 -12.68
CA SER A 253 3.25 -13.31 -11.26
C SER A 253 1.78 -13.76 -11.05
N PRO A 254 1.44 -14.30 -9.86
CA PRO A 254 0.06 -14.68 -9.53
C PRO A 254 -0.90 -13.49 -9.38
N ILE A 255 -0.39 -12.25 -9.40
CA ILE A 255 -1.15 -11.01 -9.17
C ILE A 255 -1.18 -10.08 -10.38
N LYS A 256 -0.62 -10.50 -11.52
CA LYS A 256 -0.49 -9.69 -12.74
C LYS A 256 -1.76 -8.97 -13.21
N ALA A 257 -2.93 -9.58 -12.99
CA ALA A 257 -4.22 -9.03 -13.39
C ALA A 257 -4.71 -7.85 -12.54
N LYS A 258 -4.18 -7.68 -11.32
CA LYS A 258 -4.71 -6.72 -10.34
C LYS A 258 -3.66 -5.80 -9.71
N VAL A 259 -2.38 -6.20 -9.75
CA VAL A 259 -1.32 -5.47 -9.06
C VAL A 259 -1.13 -4.06 -9.61
N VAL A 260 -0.89 -3.10 -8.72
CA VAL A 260 -0.47 -1.74 -9.06
C VAL A 260 0.85 -1.41 -8.34
N VAL A 261 1.68 -0.58 -8.95
CA VAL A 261 2.96 -0.13 -8.38
C VAL A 261 3.07 1.38 -8.45
N ASN A 262 3.77 2.00 -7.49
CA ASN A 262 4.09 3.43 -7.52
C ASN A 262 5.26 3.74 -8.48
N ASP A 263 5.79 4.95 -8.40
CA ASP A 263 6.85 5.51 -9.26
C ASP A 263 8.26 5.48 -8.66
N ARG A 264 8.47 4.77 -7.55
CA ARG A 264 9.74 4.77 -6.79
C ARG A 264 10.60 3.54 -7.07
N TRP A 265 10.88 3.30 -8.35
CA TRP A 265 11.62 2.11 -8.83
C TRP A 265 13.06 2.39 -9.25
N GLY A 266 13.50 3.63 -9.11
CA GLY A 266 14.84 4.11 -9.42
C GLY A 266 14.87 5.62 -9.29
N LYS A 267 16.05 6.21 -9.09
CA LYS A 267 16.20 7.69 -9.00
C LYS A 267 15.73 8.44 -10.26
N ASN A 268 15.57 7.72 -11.38
CA ASN A 268 15.08 8.19 -12.67
C ASN A 268 13.61 7.81 -12.94
N SER A 269 12.89 7.27 -11.95
CA SER A 269 11.51 6.79 -12.12
C SER A 269 10.46 7.75 -11.56
N SER A 270 10.74 8.44 -10.47
CA SER A 270 9.77 9.31 -9.78
C SER A 270 9.22 10.39 -10.72
N CYS A 271 7.90 10.58 -10.74
CA CYS A 271 7.13 11.40 -11.70
C CYS A 271 7.24 11.04 -13.20
N HIS A 272 7.91 9.94 -13.56
CA HIS A 272 8.16 9.57 -14.96
C HIS A 272 7.60 8.20 -15.33
N HIS A 273 7.67 7.24 -14.40
CA HIS A 273 7.40 5.83 -14.65
C HIS A 273 6.56 5.22 -13.53
N GLY A 274 5.91 4.09 -13.78
CA GLY A 274 5.13 3.36 -12.76
C GLY A 274 3.61 3.46 -12.97
N GLY A 275 2.85 2.69 -12.19
CA GLY A 275 1.40 2.60 -12.36
C GLY A 275 0.64 3.84 -11.88
N TYR A 276 1.20 4.57 -10.92
CA TYR A 276 0.75 5.88 -10.46
C TYR A 276 1.92 6.65 -9.87
N TYR A 277 1.79 7.97 -9.79
CA TYR A 277 2.84 8.85 -9.29
C TYR A 277 2.65 9.22 -7.83
N ASN A 278 3.72 9.12 -7.04
CA ASN A 278 3.85 9.81 -5.77
C ASN A 278 4.78 11.01 -5.90
N CYS A 279 5.74 11.05 -6.84
CA CYS A 279 6.66 12.16 -7.11
C CYS A 279 7.63 12.54 -5.97
N GLN A 280 7.10 12.83 -4.79
CA GLN A 280 7.82 13.18 -3.57
C GLN A 280 6.90 12.93 -2.36
N ASP A 281 7.44 13.03 -1.16
CA ASP A 281 6.64 12.94 0.05
C ASP A 281 5.58 14.05 0.09
N LYS A 282 4.35 13.70 0.47
CA LYS A 282 3.22 14.63 0.56
C LYS A 282 2.97 15.40 -0.75
N PHE A 283 3.22 14.77 -1.91
CA PHE A 283 2.99 15.39 -3.21
C PHE A 283 1.56 15.88 -3.37
N ARG A 284 1.43 17.15 -3.78
CA ARG A 284 0.17 17.86 -4.00
C ARG A 284 0.29 18.68 -5.28
N PRO A 285 -0.11 18.16 -6.44
CA PRO A 285 -0.14 18.95 -7.66
C PRO A 285 -1.15 20.10 -7.50
N GLN A 286 -0.91 21.21 -8.20
CA GLN A 286 -1.81 22.37 -8.19
C GLN A 286 -2.86 22.33 -9.31
N HIS A 287 -2.79 21.32 -10.18
CA HIS A 287 -3.68 21.14 -11.32
C HIS A 287 -3.94 19.65 -11.56
N LEU A 288 -5.00 19.34 -12.32
CA LEU A 288 -5.34 17.98 -12.68
C LEU A 288 -4.21 17.35 -13.51
N LEU A 289 -3.69 16.20 -13.06
CA LEU A 289 -2.65 15.47 -13.77
C LEU A 289 -3.25 14.51 -14.82
N GLY A 290 -2.54 14.34 -15.94
CA GLY A 290 -2.90 13.38 -16.98
C GLY A 290 -2.59 11.91 -16.65
N HIS A 291 -1.87 11.67 -15.55
CA HIS A 291 -1.52 10.34 -15.05
C HIS A 291 -2.08 10.17 -13.64
N LYS A 292 -2.46 8.94 -13.27
CA LYS A 292 -2.92 8.66 -11.91
C LYS A 292 -1.80 8.96 -10.92
N TRP A 293 -2.16 9.50 -9.78
CA TRP A 293 -1.23 9.81 -8.71
C TRP A 293 -1.86 9.52 -7.35
N GLU A 294 -1.04 9.52 -6.30
CA GLU A 294 -1.47 9.30 -4.93
C GLU A 294 -0.74 10.27 -3.99
N MET A 295 -1.51 11.00 -3.20
CA MET A 295 -0.98 11.77 -2.07
C MET A 295 -0.75 10.82 -0.90
N CYS A 296 0.50 10.63 -0.53
CA CYS A 296 0.88 9.92 0.68
C CYS A 296 1.19 10.95 1.79
N THR A 297 0.52 10.85 2.94
CA THR A 297 0.70 11.74 4.09
C THR A 297 0.50 11.00 5.41
N SER A 298 0.70 11.65 6.56
CA SER A 298 0.62 11.03 7.89
C SER A 298 -0.23 11.85 8.86
N ILE A 299 -0.87 11.17 9.81
CA ILE A 299 -1.60 11.80 10.91
C ILE A 299 -0.63 12.56 11.83
N ASP A 300 0.55 11.99 12.09
CA ASP A 300 1.66 12.74 12.68
C ASP A 300 2.32 13.57 11.59
N LYS A 301 2.34 14.89 11.75
CA LYS A 301 2.90 15.84 10.77
C LYS A 301 4.40 15.68 10.60
N THR A 302 5.09 15.15 11.61
CA THR A 302 6.56 15.11 11.74
C THR A 302 7.17 13.75 11.40
N SER A 303 6.42 12.65 11.53
CA SER A 303 6.94 11.30 11.32
C SER A 303 5.91 10.36 10.68
N TRP A 304 6.42 9.34 9.98
CA TRP A 304 5.62 8.20 9.54
C TRP A 304 5.51 7.14 10.66
N GLY A 305 6.61 6.86 11.36
CA GLY A 305 6.64 5.98 12.52
C GLY A 305 6.03 6.59 13.78
N TYR A 306 5.79 5.75 14.80
CA TYR A 306 5.31 6.23 16.09
C TYR A 306 6.40 6.98 16.85
N ARG A 307 6.06 8.15 17.40
CA ARG A 307 6.87 8.86 18.38
C ARG A 307 6.07 9.15 19.65
N ARG A 308 6.66 8.86 20.81
CA ARG A 308 6.00 8.99 22.13
C ARG A 308 5.96 10.43 22.65
N ASP A 309 6.70 11.32 22.02
CA ASP A 309 6.80 12.74 22.37
C ASP A 309 5.96 13.65 21.44
N MET A 310 5.10 13.07 20.60
CA MET A 310 4.13 13.85 19.83
C MET A 310 3.18 14.63 20.74
N THR A 311 2.85 15.84 20.33
CA THR A 311 1.88 16.71 20.99
C THR A 311 0.69 16.96 20.07
N MET A 312 -0.37 17.58 20.59
CA MET A 312 -1.55 17.84 19.76
C MET A 312 -1.30 18.79 18.59
N ALA A 313 -0.28 19.66 18.67
CA ALA A 313 0.13 20.51 17.56
C ALA A 313 0.74 19.72 16.40
N ASP A 314 1.30 18.54 16.68
CA ASP A 314 1.92 17.66 15.70
C ASP A 314 0.90 16.76 14.99
N ILE A 315 -0.36 16.75 15.45
CA ILE A 315 -1.41 15.88 14.89
C ILE A 315 -2.27 16.65 13.89
N THR A 316 -2.35 16.13 12.67
CA THR A 316 -3.26 16.61 11.61
C THR A 316 -4.70 16.60 12.10
N SER A 317 -5.42 17.71 11.94
CA SER A 317 -6.80 17.82 12.41
C SER A 317 -7.76 17.07 11.51
N GLU A 318 -8.95 16.74 12.01
CA GLU A 318 -10.00 16.08 11.23
C GLU A 318 -10.36 16.88 9.96
N SER A 319 -10.49 18.21 10.10
CA SER A 319 -10.82 19.09 8.98
C SER A 319 -9.72 19.13 7.92
N GLU A 320 -8.46 19.10 8.35
CA GLU A 320 -7.30 19.07 7.45
C GLU A 320 -7.26 17.75 6.68
N ILE A 321 -7.48 16.61 7.34
CA ILE A 321 -7.56 15.28 6.70
C ILE A 321 -8.68 15.24 5.64
N ILE A 322 -9.88 15.72 5.98
CA ILE A 322 -11.03 15.74 5.05
C ILE A 322 -10.73 16.67 3.87
N TRP A 323 -10.15 17.84 4.13
CA TRP A 323 -9.78 18.79 3.08
C TRP A 323 -8.74 18.21 2.12
N GLU A 324 -7.69 17.56 2.65
CA GLU A 324 -6.66 16.90 1.85
C GLU A 324 -7.25 15.77 0.99
N LEU A 325 -8.14 14.95 1.56
CA LEU A 325 -8.86 13.90 0.84
C LEU A 325 -9.64 14.49 -0.35
N VAL A 326 -10.50 15.49 -0.10
CA VAL A 326 -11.35 16.10 -1.14
C VAL A 326 -10.51 16.77 -2.23
N GLN A 327 -9.48 17.54 -1.84
CA GLN A 327 -8.60 18.20 -2.79
C GLN A 327 -7.81 17.20 -3.64
N THR A 328 -7.33 16.12 -3.03
CA THR A 328 -6.61 15.06 -3.74
C THR A 328 -7.49 14.40 -4.79
N ILE A 329 -8.73 14.05 -4.42
CA ILE A 329 -9.67 13.39 -5.33
C ILE A 329 -10.13 14.32 -6.45
N SER A 330 -10.36 15.61 -6.16
CA SER A 330 -10.77 16.57 -7.20
C SER A 330 -9.70 16.74 -8.29
N LEU A 331 -8.44 16.55 -7.93
CA LEU A 331 -7.26 16.55 -8.81
C LEU A 331 -6.90 15.16 -9.36
N GLY A 332 -7.77 14.16 -9.18
CA GLY A 332 -7.62 12.82 -9.77
C GLY A 332 -6.74 11.85 -8.98
N GLY A 333 -6.26 12.24 -7.80
CA GLY A 333 -5.42 11.42 -6.95
C GLY A 333 -6.19 10.38 -6.13
N ASN A 334 -5.44 9.48 -5.49
CA ASN A 334 -5.86 8.77 -4.29
C ASN A 334 -5.19 9.39 -3.05
N TYR A 335 -5.83 9.29 -1.90
CA TYR A 335 -5.30 9.74 -0.62
C TYR A 335 -4.91 8.53 0.23
N LEU A 336 -3.63 8.45 0.61
CA LEU A 336 -3.07 7.39 1.43
C LEU A 336 -2.62 7.99 2.77
N LEU A 337 -3.38 7.71 3.83
CA LEU A 337 -3.17 8.29 5.15
C LEU A 337 -2.42 7.32 6.06
N ASN A 338 -1.25 7.74 6.53
CA ASN A 338 -0.38 6.95 7.38
C ASN A 338 -0.71 7.06 8.87
N ILE A 339 -0.55 5.93 9.57
CA ILE A 339 -0.46 5.83 11.02
C ILE A 339 0.82 5.12 11.46
N GLY A 340 1.29 5.46 12.66
CA GLY A 340 2.40 4.78 13.34
C GLY A 340 1.92 4.02 14.59
N PRO A 341 1.81 2.68 14.57
CA PRO A 341 1.55 1.90 15.76
C PRO A 341 2.75 1.88 16.73
N THR A 342 2.48 1.72 18.01
CA THR A 342 3.52 1.55 19.05
C THR A 342 4.27 0.22 18.87
N LYS A 343 5.46 0.05 19.47
CA LYS A 343 6.21 -1.24 19.44
C LYS A 343 5.41 -2.47 19.89
N ASP A 344 4.40 -2.28 20.72
CA ASP A 344 3.56 -3.35 21.23
C ASP A 344 2.35 -3.61 20.29
N GLY A 345 2.19 -2.89 19.18
CA GLY A 345 1.12 -3.11 18.21
C GLY A 345 -0.20 -2.42 18.55
N LEU A 346 -0.21 -1.53 19.54
CA LEU A 346 -1.33 -0.62 19.79
C LEU A 346 -1.29 0.53 18.78
N ILE A 347 -2.39 0.78 18.07
CA ILE A 347 -2.59 2.04 17.35
C ILE A 347 -2.96 3.10 18.39
N PRO A 348 -2.20 4.21 18.53
CA PRO A 348 -2.50 5.26 19.49
C PRO A 348 -3.95 5.76 19.39
N PRO A 349 -4.68 5.97 20.50
CA PRO A 349 -6.09 6.36 20.48
C PRO A 349 -6.38 7.60 19.62
N ILE A 350 -5.46 8.57 19.58
CA ILE A 350 -5.61 9.75 18.72
C ILE A 350 -5.60 9.40 17.23
N PHE A 351 -4.83 8.40 16.80
CA PHE A 351 -4.85 7.93 15.40
C PHE A 351 -6.14 7.15 15.11
N GLN A 352 -6.64 6.36 16.07
CA GLN A 352 -7.94 5.68 15.93
C GLN A 352 -9.07 6.70 15.79
N GLU A 353 -9.06 7.75 16.61
CA GLU A 353 -10.07 8.81 16.57
C GLU A 353 -10.07 9.51 15.21
N ARG A 354 -8.91 9.92 14.68
CA ARG A 354 -8.82 10.55 13.35
C ARG A 354 -9.32 9.64 12.22
N LEU A 355 -9.01 8.34 12.28
CA LEU A 355 -9.51 7.35 11.34
C LEU A 355 -11.03 7.16 11.45
N HIS A 356 -11.59 7.12 12.66
CA HIS A 356 -13.04 7.10 12.84
C HIS A 356 -13.71 8.38 12.34
N SER A 357 -13.08 9.53 12.51
CA SER A 357 -13.63 10.83 12.10
C SER A 357 -13.74 10.96 10.58
N ILE A 358 -12.70 10.57 9.82
CA ILE A 358 -12.81 10.49 8.35
C ILE A 358 -13.84 9.44 7.91
N GLY A 359 -13.91 8.30 8.62
CA GLY A 359 -14.89 7.25 8.34
C GLY A 359 -16.34 7.70 8.52
N ARG A 360 -16.64 8.43 9.60
CA ARG A 360 -17.97 9.04 9.83
C ARG A 360 -18.33 10.00 8.70
N TRP A 361 -17.38 10.81 8.24
CA TRP A 361 -17.61 11.74 7.14
C TRP A 361 -17.84 11.01 5.80
N LEU A 362 -17.04 9.97 5.50
CA LEU A 362 -17.16 9.13 4.30
C LEU A 362 -18.44 8.29 4.29
N ASN A 363 -18.98 7.91 5.45
CA ASN A 363 -20.26 7.21 5.52
C ASN A 363 -21.42 8.07 5.01
N VAL A 364 -21.31 9.41 5.15
CA VAL A 364 -22.32 10.35 4.64
C VAL A 364 -22.00 10.81 3.22
N ASN A 365 -20.73 11.10 2.93
CA ASN A 365 -20.31 11.78 1.70
C ASN A 365 -19.63 10.85 0.68
N GLY A 366 -19.56 9.54 0.96
CA GLY A 366 -18.77 8.58 0.18
C GLY A 366 -19.18 8.45 -1.28
N GLU A 367 -20.44 8.71 -1.62
CA GLU A 367 -20.92 8.71 -3.02
C GLU A 367 -20.22 9.78 -3.87
N ALA A 368 -19.91 10.95 -3.30
CA ALA A 368 -19.16 12.01 -3.98
C ALA A 368 -17.66 11.68 -4.11
N ILE A 369 -17.19 10.63 -3.45
CA ILE A 369 -15.78 10.25 -3.33
C ILE A 369 -15.50 9.03 -4.18
N TYR A 370 -15.99 7.86 -3.77
CA TYR A 370 -15.62 6.58 -4.37
C TYR A 370 -16.07 6.49 -5.83
N ALA A 371 -15.24 5.89 -6.69
CA ALA A 371 -15.45 5.78 -8.13
C ALA A 371 -15.70 7.10 -8.91
N SER A 372 -15.63 8.26 -8.23
CA SER A 372 -15.79 9.56 -8.88
C SER A 372 -14.66 9.83 -9.88
N LYS A 373 -14.89 10.79 -10.77
CA LYS A 373 -13.90 11.27 -11.75
C LYS A 373 -13.73 12.77 -11.58
N PRO A 374 -12.51 13.31 -11.77
CA PRO A 374 -12.29 14.75 -11.80
C PRO A 374 -13.22 15.42 -12.81
N TRP A 375 -13.80 16.54 -12.39
CA TRP A 375 -14.55 17.39 -13.30
C TRP A 375 -13.60 18.19 -14.22
N ARG A 376 -14.13 18.95 -15.18
CA ARG A 376 -13.33 19.85 -16.02
C ARG A 376 -12.82 21.10 -15.29
N VAL A 377 -13.35 21.39 -14.10
CA VAL A 377 -12.95 22.52 -13.24
C VAL A 377 -12.74 21.98 -11.82
N GLN A 378 -11.55 22.21 -11.26
CA GLN A 378 -11.13 21.71 -9.94
C GLN A 378 -11.36 22.74 -8.82
N PHE A 379 -11.24 24.03 -9.15
CA PHE A 379 -11.27 25.13 -8.19
C PHE A 379 -12.16 26.24 -8.72
N GLU A 380 -13.07 26.72 -7.87
CA GLU A 380 -13.85 27.92 -8.12
C GLU A 380 -13.46 28.96 -7.07
N ASN A 381 -12.76 30.02 -7.48
CA ASN A 381 -12.51 31.18 -6.63
C ASN A 381 -13.75 32.06 -6.65
N ASN A 382 -14.78 31.72 -5.86
CA ASN A 382 -15.91 32.60 -5.69
C ASN A 382 -16.19 32.85 -4.20
N SER A 383 -15.78 34.03 -3.73
CA SER A 383 -16.16 34.61 -2.44
C SER A 383 -17.61 35.12 -2.40
N SER A 384 -18.43 34.76 -3.40
CA SER A 384 -19.74 35.35 -3.67
C SER A 384 -20.83 34.31 -3.94
N VAL A 385 -20.77 33.14 -3.28
CA VAL A 385 -21.92 32.25 -3.19
C VAL A 385 -22.32 32.11 -1.73
N TRP A 386 -23.15 33.05 -1.30
CA TRP A 386 -23.97 32.99 -0.08
C TRP A 386 -25.43 33.14 -0.49
#